data_AF-A0A7J9SQ22-F1
#
_entry.id   AF-A0A7J9SQ22-F1
#
_cell.length_a   1.000
_cell.length_b   1.000
_cell.length_c   1.000
_cell.angle_alpha   90.00
_cell.angle_beta   90.00
_cell.angle_gamma   90.00
#
_symmetry.space_group_name_H-M   'P 1'
#
loop_
_entity.id
_entity.type
_entity.pdbx_description
1 polymer ?
#
loop_
_entity_poly.entity_id
_entity_poly.type
_entity_poly.pdbx_seq_one_letter_code
_entity_poly.pdbx_strand_id
1 'polypeptide(L)'
;MTADNYRYADLKPDATLVNYNAVRPAELKLIYQAISEAVAGPINFKQLERMFTLDDSNHLDRCVRFLHTVDFLERPEERVVEQINDDVFPELSFEAKLLHHLRQQERPQDHLARTQDVAFEKASRTLERDLLQTYLNRDLDYINWNDVKVNMWYRLYEGIGVLTYIDSRELVLSPARALLYELLETFERTEDSNDFGEAVAWIEEYFMSVLADRPGTPQLHQGVADTLQNLLDDGVVDVRGMADAQNEVKLPSTHSRTEEPVIKEFHLHGLPASNKPSYRYPYDRFTEVNV
;
A
#
# COMPACT_ATOMS: atom_id res chain seq x y z
N MET A 1 -3.37 -14.57 -12.86
CA MET A 1 -4.77 -14.44 -12.42
C MET A 1 -4.92 -13.04 -11.89
N THR A 2 -5.82 -12.29 -12.53
CA THR A 2 -6.09 -10.85 -12.39
C THR A 2 -7.12 -10.60 -11.29
N ALA A 3 -7.47 -9.34 -11.03
CA ALA A 3 -8.46 -8.94 -10.02
C ALA A 3 -9.90 -9.49 -10.26
N ASP A 4 -10.17 -10.09 -11.43
CA ASP A 4 -11.50 -10.51 -11.88
C ASP A 4 -12.16 -11.61 -11.03
N ASN A 5 -11.38 -12.30 -10.19
CA ASN A 5 -11.87 -13.36 -9.30
C ASN A 5 -11.95 -12.92 -7.83
N TYR A 6 -11.86 -11.62 -7.53
CA TYR A 6 -11.89 -11.13 -6.16
C TYR A 6 -13.21 -11.46 -5.48
N ARG A 7 -13.13 -12.09 -4.31
CA ARG A 7 -14.25 -12.50 -3.47
C ARG A 7 -14.29 -11.65 -2.20
N TYR A 8 -15.44 -11.04 -1.94
CA TYR A 8 -15.70 -10.39 -0.66
C TYR A 8 -16.10 -11.42 0.39
N ALA A 9 -15.53 -11.30 1.60
CA ALA A 9 -15.86 -12.16 2.73
C ALA A 9 -17.31 -11.92 3.17
N ASP A 10 -18.03 -13.00 3.48
CA ASP A 10 -19.38 -12.90 4.02
C ASP A 10 -19.38 -12.40 5.47
N LEU A 11 -20.50 -11.79 5.89
CA LEU A 11 -20.76 -11.39 7.29
C LEU A 11 -19.65 -10.53 7.91
N LYS A 12 -19.07 -9.60 7.12
CA LYS A 12 -18.07 -8.65 7.62
C LYS A 12 -18.59 -7.92 8.86
N PRO A 13 -17.74 -7.69 9.88
CA PRO A 13 -18.09 -6.81 10.98
C PRO A 13 -18.41 -5.40 10.45
N ASP A 14 -19.46 -4.77 10.99
CA ASP A 14 -19.78 -3.35 10.74
C ASP A 14 -18.71 -2.37 11.30
N ALA A 15 -17.64 -2.90 11.88
CA ALA A 15 -16.59 -2.13 12.52
C ALA A 15 -15.76 -1.35 11.49
N THR A 16 -15.55 -0.06 11.78
CA THR A 16 -14.61 0.77 11.03
C THR A 16 -13.17 0.26 11.20
N LEU A 17 -12.45 0.05 10.09
CA LEU A 17 -11.06 -0.44 10.10
C LEU A 17 -10.10 0.42 10.96
N VAL A 18 -10.28 1.75 11.00
CA VAL A 18 -9.47 2.62 11.89
C VAL A 18 -9.67 2.38 13.38
N ASN A 19 -10.69 1.61 13.78
CA ASN A 19 -10.88 1.23 15.18
C ASN A 19 -10.02 0.02 15.60
N TYR A 20 -9.37 -0.66 14.65
CA TYR A 20 -8.40 -1.73 14.93
C TYR A 20 -7.02 -1.17 15.30
N ASN A 21 -7.00 -0.22 16.23
CA ASN A 21 -5.84 0.59 16.60
C ASN A 21 -4.63 -0.15 17.20
N ALA A 22 -4.82 -1.42 17.60
CA ALA A 22 -3.76 -2.26 18.16
C ALA A 22 -3.06 -3.13 17.11
N VAL A 23 -3.68 -3.32 15.94
CA VAL A 23 -3.23 -4.25 14.90
C VAL A 23 -1.93 -3.73 14.25
N ARG A 24 -0.97 -4.63 14.01
CA ARG A 24 0.31 -4.30 13.38
C ARG A 24 0.52 -5.16 12.13
N PRO A 25 1.03 -4.60 11.01
CA PRO A 25 1.26 -5.37 9.78
C PRO A 25 2.06 -6.66 9.96
N ALA A 26 3.10 -6.64 10.81
CA ALA A 26 3.90 -7.83 11.08
C ALA A 26 3.09 -8.97 11.72
N GLU A 27 2.15 -8.65 12.62
CA GLU A 27 1.31 -9.64 13.28
C GLU A 27 0.27 -10.20 12.30
N LEU A 28 -0.31 -9.33 11.46
CA LEU A 28 -1.21 -9.73 10.39
C LEU A 28 -0.53 -10.70 9.42
N LYS A 29 0.70 -10.38 8.99
CA LYS A 29 1.52 -11.22 8.12
C LYS A 29 1.78 -12.59 8.72
N LEU A 30 2.20 -12.64 9.99
CA LEU A 30 2.45 -13.89 10.69
C LEU A 30 1.19 -14.75 10.79
N ILE A 31 0.04 -14.15 11.10
CA ILE A 31 -1.26 -14.85 11.16
C ILE A 31 -1.64 -15.39 9.78
N TYR A 32 -1.56 -14.55 8.74
CA TYR A 32 -1.86 -14.96 7.38
C TYR A 32 -0.96 -16.11 6.92
N GLN A 33 0.35 -16.03 7.16
CA GLN A 33 1.30 -17.11 6.85
C GLN A 33 0.99 -18.39 7.63
N ALA A 34 0.71 -18.29 8.93
CA ALA A 34 0.36 -19.43 9.76
C ALA A 34 -0.90 -20.17 9.26
N ILE A 35 -1.88 -19.43 8.69
CA ILE A 35 -3.07 -20.03 8.08
C ILE A 35 -2.73 -20.68 6.74
N SER A 36 -1.88 -20.05 5.91
CA SER A 36 -1.43 -20.59 4.62
C SER A 36 -0.66 -21.91 4.76
N GLU A 37 0.21 -21.99 5.79
CA GLU A 37 1.06 -23.15 6.05
C GLU A 37 0.32 -24.28 6.77
N ALA A 38 -0.85 -24.01 7.37
CA ALA A 38 -1.68 -25.04 7.96
C ALA A 38 -2.22 -25.96 6.87
N VAL A 39 -2.10 -27.28 7.09
CA VAL A 39 -2.45 -28.35 6.13
C VAL A 39 -3.76 -28.03 5.40
N ALA A 40 -3.66 -27.80 4.08
CA ALA A 40 -4.70 -27.34 3.15
C ALA A 40 -6.14 -27.58 3.64
N GLY A 41 -6.75 -26.54 4.18
CA GLY A 41 -8.13 -26.54 4.64
C GLY A 41 -8.40 -25.50 5.72
N PRO A 42 -9.67 -25.27 6.09
CA PRO A 42 -10.03 -24.33 7.13
C PRO A 42 -9.37 -24.67 8.47
N ILE A 43 -8.82 -23.68 9.15
CA ILE A 43 -8.17 -23.84 10.46
C ILE A 43 -9.15 -23.53 11.59
N ASN A 44 -9.07 -24.29 12.68
CA ASN A 44 -9.82 -23.96 13.88
C ASN A 44 -9.15 -22.78 14.61
N PHE A 45 -9.91 -21.77 15.03
CA PHE A 45 -9.37 -20.62 15.76
C PHE A 45 -8.58 -21.01 17.02
N LYS A 46 -8.98 -22.09 17.73
CA LYS A 46 -8.22 -22.60 18.89
C LYS A 46 -6.86 -23.18 18.51
N GLN A 47 -6.68 -23.65 17.28
CA GLN A 47 -5.38 -24.09 16.79
C GLN A 47 -4.48 -22.88 16.55
N LEU A 48 -5.01 -21.81 15.95
CA LEU A 48 -4.28 -20.54 15.83
C LEU A 48 -3.87 -19.99 17.19
N GLU A 49 -4.77 -19.95 18.18
CA GLU A 49 -4.44 -19.52 19.56
C GLU A 49 -3.25 -20.27 20.15
N ARG A 50 -3.14 -21.58 19.89
CA ARG A 50 -2.02 -22.40 20.38
C ARG A 50 -0.70 -22.09 19.67
N MET A 51 -0.74 -21.66 18.41
CA MET A 51 0.46 -21.35 17.62
C MET A 51 1.13 -20.03 18.05
N PHE A 52 0.33 -19.05 18.48
CA PHE A 52 0.84 -17.73 18.85
C PHE A 52 1.21 -17.58 20.34
N THR A 53 1.11 -18.67 21.13
CA THR A 53 1.59 -18.82 22.53
C THR A 53 1.62 -17.53 23.36
N LEU A 54 0.50 -16.82 23.57
CA LEU A 54 0.43 -15.67 24.48
C LEU A 54 -1.00 -15.51 25.05
N ASP A 55 -1.08 -15.12 26.32
CA ASP A 55 -2.30 -14.80 27.11
C ASP A 55 -3.20 -13.67 26.55
N ASP A 56 -3.09 -13.33 25.26
CA ASP A 56 -3.83 -12.25 24.60
C ASP A 56 -4.63 -12.76 23.39
N SER A 57 -5.53 -13.72 23.65
CA SER A 57 -6.52 -14.21 22.67
C SER A 57 -7.36 -13.07 22.09
N ASN A 58 -7.53 -11.98 22.83
CA ASN A 58 -8.26 -10.80 22.39
C ASN A 58 -7.52 -10.08 21.25
N HIS A 59 -6.19 -10.00 21.30
CA HIS A 59 -5.41 -9.39 20.23
C HIS A 59 -5.39 -10.24 18.95
N LEU A 60 -5.28 -11.57 19.10
CA LEU A 60 -5.41 -12.49 17.96
C LEU A 60 -6.79 -12.36 17.29
N ASP A 61 -7.88 -12.34 18.07
CA ASP A 61 -9.23 -12.13 17.52
C ASP A 61 -9.36 -10.78 16.80
N ARG A 62 -8.74 -9.71 17.31
CA ARG A 62 -8.70 -8.42 16.61
C ARG A 62 -7.98 -8.50 15.26
N CYS A 63 -6.84 -9.19 15.20
CA CYS A 63 -6.10 -9.34 13.95
C CYS A 63 -6.87 -10.21 12.94
N VAL A 64 -7.46 -11.32 13.38
CA VAL A 64 -8.30 -12.17 12.51
C VAL A 64 -9.54 -11.43 12.04
N ARG A 65 -10.20 -10.67 12.93
CA ARG A 65 -11.32 -9.81 12.53
C ARG A 65 -10.90 -8.75 11.53
N PHE A 66 -9.72 -8.14 11.69
CA PHE A 66 -9.22 -7.17 10.72
C PHE A 66 -9.03 -7.81 9.35
N LEU A 67 -8.32 -8.95 9.30
CA LEU A 67 -8.09 -9.72 8.06
C LEU A 67 -9.40 -10.20 7.41
N HIS A 68 -10.39 -10.58 8.21
CA HIS A 68 -11.74 -10.89 7.70
C HIS A 68 -12.41 -9.66 7.10
N THR A 69 -12.37 -8.53 7.79
CA THR A 69 -12.97 -7.28 7.29
C THR A 69 -12.36 -6.84 5.96
N VAL A 70 -11.06 -7.08 5.76
CA VAL A 70 -10.35 -6.75 4.51
C VAL A 70 -10.25 -7.92 3.53
N ASP A 71 -11.10 -8.94 3.62
CA ASP A 71 -11.20 -10.05 2.64
C ASP A 71 -9.94 -10.91 2.46
N PHE A 72 -9.06 -10.96 3.44
CA PHE A 72 -8.00 -11.98 3.45
C PHE A 72 -8.52 -13.33 3.91
N LEU A 73 -9.52 -13.29 4.80
CA LEU A 73 -10.05 -14.45 5.49
C LEU A 73 -11.57 -14.46 5.43
N GLU A 74 -12.12 -15.66 5.51
CA GLU A 74 -13.54 -15.89 5.72
C GLU A 74 -13.73 -16.70 7.00
N ARG A 75 -14.89 -16.49 7.62
CA ARG A 75 -15.32 -17.15 8.86
C ARG A 75 -16.65 -17.82 8.60
N PRO A 76 -16.66 -18.97 7.88
CA PRO A 76 -17.90 -19.67 7.55
C PRO A 76 -18.62 -20.14 8.83
N GLU A 77 -17.86 -20.39 9.89
CA GLU A 77 -18.36 -20.67 11.23
C GLU A 77 -17.59 -19.84 12.27
N GLU A 78 -18.18 -19.62 13.45
CA GLU A 78 -17.59 -18.80 14.52
C GLU A 78 -16.14 -19.20 14.88
N ARG A 79 -15.80 -20.49 14.75
CA ARG A 79 -14.50 -21.06 15.15
C ARG A 79 -13.63 -21.50 13.99
N VAL A 80 -14.05 -21.24 12.76
CA VAL A 80 -13.35 -21.67 11.56
C VAL A 80 -12.87 -20.42 10.83
N VAL A 81 -11.63 -20.46 10.39
CA VAL A 81 -10.99 -19.41 9.61
C VAL A 81 -10.44 -20.06 8.35
N GLU A 82 -10.73 -19.48 7.20
CA GLU A 82 -10.21 -19.93 5.91
C GLU A 82 -9.66 -18.76 5.11
N GLN A 83 -8.63 -19.02 4.30
CA GLN A 83 -8.10 -18.03 3.37
C GLN A 83 -8.98 -17.90 2.15
N ILE A 84 -9.08 -16.67 1.66
CA ILE A 84 -9.80 -16.34 0.44
C ILE A 84 -8.89 -15.45 -0.41
N ASN A 85 -9.14 -15.38 -1.72
CA ASN A 85 -8.36 -14.56 -2.66
C ASN A 85 -6.86 -14.88 -2.76
N ASP A 86 -6.41 -16.07 -2.33
CA ASP A 86 -4.98 -16.43 -2.45
C ASP A 86 -4.54 -16.58 -3.91
N ASP A 87 -5.47 -16.83 -4.81
CA ASP A 87 -5.28 -16.86 -6.26
C ASP A 87 -5.25 -15.47 -6.91
N VAL A 88 -5.62 -14.41 -6.19
CA VAL A 88 -5.54 -13.02 -6.65
C VAL A 88 -4.13 -12.50 -6.37
N PHE A 89 -3.37 -12.24 -7.44
CA PHE A 89 -1.97 -11.84 -7.37
C PHE A 89 -1.10 -12.71 -6.43
N PRO A 90 -0.99 -14.04 -6.69
CA PRO A 90 -0.45 -14.99 -5.72
C PRO A 90 1.01 -14.73 -5.33
N GLU A 91 1.81 -14.20 -6.25
CA GLU A 91 3.24 -13.93 -6.03
C GLU A 91 3.52 -12.63 -5.25
N LEU A 92 2.50 -11.79 -5.01
CA LEU A 92 2.71 -10.56 -4.25
C LEU A 92 3.07 -10.85 -2.80
N SER A 93 3.91 -10.00 -2.24
CA SER A 93 4.16 -9.89 -0.82
C SER A 93 2.86 -9.63 -0.06
N PHE A 94 2.87 -10.00 1.22
CA PHE A 94 1.74 -9.72 2.11
C PHE A 94 1.38 -8.23 2.12
N GLU A 95 2.39 -7.35 2.11
CA GLU A 95 2.24 -5.91 2.13
C GLU A 95 1.51 -5.39 0.88
N ALA A 96 1.91 -5.85 -0.31
CA ALA A 96 1.25 -5.48 -1.57
C ALA A 96 -0.16 -6.10 -1.68
N LYS A 97 -0.35 -7.36 -1.23
CA LYS A 97 -1.69 -7.94 -1.10
C LYS A 97 -2.56 -7.09 -0.16
N LEU A 98 -2.02 -6.62 0.96
CA LEU A 98 -2.80 -5.83 1.92
C LEU A 98 -3.27 -4.51 1.31
N LEU A 99 -2.42 -3.85 0.52
CA LEU A 99 -2.83 -2.68 -0.25
C LEU A 99 -3.97 -2.99 -1.21
N HIS A 100 -3.86 -4.09 -1.94
CA HIS A 100 -4.90 -4.50 -2.86
C HIS A 100 -6.25 -4.66 -2.16
N HIS A 101 -6.26 -5.45 -1.10
CA HIS A 101 -7.44 -5.68 -0.28
C HIS A 101 -8.02 -4.39 0.31
N LEU A 102 -7.19 -3.47 0.81
CA LEU A 102 -7.63 -2.17 1.31
C LEU A 102 -8.27 -1.32 0.20
N ARG A 103 -7.75 -1.38 -1.03
CA ARG A 103 -8.25 -0.64 -2.19
C ARG A 103 -9.60 -1.17 -2.70
N GLN A 104 -9.86 -2.47 -2.55
CA GLN A 104 -11.15 -3.08 -2.93
C GLN A 104 -12.30 -2.79 -1.96
N GLN A 105 -12.03 -2.22 -0.77
CA GLN A 105 -13.10 -1.97 0.20
C GLN A 105 -14.07 -0.89 -0.28
N GLU A 106 -15.36 -1.16 -0.14
CA GLU A 106 -16.43 -0.19 -0.40
C GLU A 106 -16.77 0.62 0.85
N ARG A 107 -17.49 1.74 0.67
CA ARG A 107 -17.98 2.56 1.78
C ARG A 107 -18.89 1.72 2.70
N PRO A 108 -18.71 1.74 4.03
CA PRO A 108 -17.88 2.67 4.80
C PRO A 108 -16.45 2.18 5.14
N GLN A 109 -16.00 1.06 4.60
CA GLN A 109 -14.70 0.44 4.93
C GLN A 109 -13.55 0.93 4.03
N ASP A 110 -13.85 1.64 2.95
CA ASP A 110 -12.91 2.29 2.03
C ASP A 110 -11.97 3.35 2.66
N HIS A 111 -12.30 3.84 3.85
CA HIS A 111 -11.67 5.01 4.46
C HIS A 111 -10.14 4.91 4.63
N LEU A 112 -9.54 3.73 4.81
CA LEU A 112 -8.08 3.60 4.90
C LEU A 112 -7.39 3.97 3.56
N ALA A 113 -7.90 3.45 2.44
CA ALA A 113 -7.41 3.80 1.10
C ALA A 113 -7.72 5.27 0.77
N ARG A 114 -8.92 5.74 1.12
CA ARG A 114 -9.32 7.14 0.92
C ARG A 114 -8.48 8.13 1.72
N THR A 115 -7.98 7.75 2.90
CA THR A 115 -7.05 8.61 3.66
C THR A 115 -5.75 8.83 2.89
N GLN A 116 -5.24 7.82 2.19
CA GLN A 116 -4.07 7.99 1.33
C GLN A 116 -4.38 8.94 0.17
N ASP A 117 -5.52 8.74 -0.51
CA ASP A 117 -5.95 9.64 -1.60
C ASP A 117 -5.96 11.11 -1.13
N VAL A 118 -6.57 11.37 0.04
CA VAL A 118 -6.60 12.70 0.64
C VAL A 118 -5.19 13.21 0.94
N ALA A 119 -4.33 12.39 1.55
CA ALA A 119 -2.96 12.83 1.86
C ALA A 119 -2.18 13.22 0.60
N PHE A 120 -2.26 12.41 -0.46
CA PHE A 120 -1.58 12.63 -1.73
C PHE A 120 -2.12 13.84 -2.49
N GLU A 121 -3.44 14.11 -2.41
CA GLU A 121 -4.05 15.30 -3.01
C GLU A 121 -3.62 16.60 -2.30
N LYS A 122 -3.40 16.58 -0.98
CA LYS A 122 -3.14 17.80 -0.19
C LYS A 122 -1.67 18.14 -0.03
N ALA A 123 -0.77 17.20 -0.27
CA ALA A 123 0.66 17.41 -0.08
C ALA A 123 1.48 16.66 -1.14
N SER A 124 2.49 17.34 -1.69
CA SER A 124 3.39 16.76 -2.68
C SER A 124 4.42 15.81 -2.07
N ARG A 125 4.89 16.05 -0.84
CA ARG A 125 6.00 15.27 -0.26
C ARG A 125 5.81 14.92 1.20
N THR A 126 5.62 15.93 2.05
CA THR A 126 5.38 15.73 3.48
C THR A 126 4.07 16.37 3.92
N LEU A 127 3.45 15.79 4.93
CA LEU A 127 2.19 16.28 5.50
C LEU A 127 2.21 16.19 7.02
N GLU A 128 1.95 17.31 7.69
CA GLU A 128 1.75 17.32 9.13
C GLU A 128 0.48 16.56 9.51
N ARG A 129 0.56 15.78 10.59
CA ARG A 129 -0.57 14.94 11.04
C ARG A 129 -1.81 15.74 11.44
N ASP A 130 -1.63 16.89 12.09
CA ASP A 130 -2.75 17.73 12.52
C ASP A 130 -3.49 18.33 11.30
N LEU A 131 -2.73 18.65 10.25
CA LEU A 131 -3.30 19.06 8.96
C LEU A 131 -4.02 17.90 8.28
N LEU A 132 -3.45 16.69 8.28
CA LEU A 132 -4.14 15.51 7.76
C LEU A 132 -5.46 15.28 8.49
N GLN A 133 -5.50 15.29 9.81
CA GLN A 133 -6.75 15.14 10.56
C GLN A 133 -7.79 16.20 10.16
N THR A 134 -7.35 17.44 9.94
CA THR A 134 -8.22 18.53 9.48
C THR A 134 -8.82 18.20 8.11
N TYR A 135 -8.00 17.75 7.16
CA TYR A 135 -8.46 17.38 5.82
C TYR A 135 -9.39 16.16 5.84
N LEU A 136 -9.10 15.15 6.66
CA LEU A 136 -9.93 13.96 6.77
C LEU A 136 -11.31 14.26 7.36
N ASN A 137 -11.40 15.13 8.37
CA ASN A 137 -12.70 15.56 8.89
C ASN A 137 -13.52 16.38 7.89
N ARG A 138 -12.86 17.03 6.92
CA ARG A 138 -13.52 17.77 5.84
C ARG A 138 -13.95 16.86 4.68
N ASP A 139 -13.06 15.97 4.26
CA ASP A 139 -13.17 15.24 2.99
C ASP A 139 -13.72 13.81 3.17
N LEU A 140 -13.66 13.24 4.39
CA LEU A 140 -14.17 11.91 4.78
C LEU A 140 -15.03 11.99 6.05
N ASP A 141 -16.08 12.81 5.99
CA ASP A 141 -16.97 13.16 7.12
C ASP A 141 -17.75 11.99 7.75
N TYR A 142 -17.82 10.85 7.06
CA TYR A 142 -18.48 9.64 7.55
C TYR A 142 -17.69 8.88 8.62
N ILE A 143 -16.44 9.27 8.85
CA ILE A 143 -15.61 8.81 9.96
C ILE A 143 -15.32 10.00 10.88
N ASN A 144 -15.58 9.86 12.18
CA ASN A 144 -15.14 10.85 13.17
C ASN A 144 -13.62 10.71 13.40
N TRP A 145 -12.81 11.46 12.66
CA TRP A 145 -11.34 11.37 12.70
C TRP A 145 -10.75 12.06 13.93
N ASN A 146 -9.81 11.36 14.56
CA ASN A 146 -9.06 11.84 15.72
C ASN A 146 -7.63 11.30 15.69
N ASP A 147 -6.79 11.76 16.62
CA ASP A 147 -5.39 11.34 16.72
C ASP A 147 -5.21 9.83 16.76
N VAL A 148 -6.07 9.09 17.46
CA VAL A 148 -5.95 7.62 17.58
C VAL A 148 -6.17 6.95 16.23
N LYS A 149 -7.14 7.41 15.45
CA LYS A 149 -7.45 6.86 14.12
C LYS A 149 -6.40 7.23 13.09
N VAL A 150 -5.92 8.47 13.11
CA VAL A 150 -4.79 8.90 12.27
C VAL A 150 -3.52 8.12 12.65
N ASN A 151 -3.29 7.89 13.95
CA ASN A 151 -2.19 7.05 14.43
C ASN A 151 -2.27 5.62 13.92
N MET A 152 -3.46 5.01 13.96
CA MET A 152 -3.68 3.67 13.42
C MET A 152 -3.34 3.63 11.93
N TRP A 153 -3.89 4.58 11.16
CA TRP A 153 -3.69 4.64 9.72
C TRP A 153 -2.21 4.74 9.34
N TYR A 154 -1.47 5.73 9.87
CA TYR A 154 -0.07 5.88 9.44
C TYR A 154 0.78 4.69 9.89
N ARG A 155 0.54 4.09 11.07
CA ARG A 155 1.33 2.92 11.51
C ARG A 155 1.09 1.71 10.62
N LEU A 156 -0.14 1.54 10.15
CA LEU A 156 -0.47 0.50 9.19
C LEU A 156 0.26 0.75 7.87
N TYR A 157 0.15 1.96 7.31
CA TYR A 157 0.72 2.34 6.03
C TYR A 157 2.26 2.42 6.06
N GLU A 158 2.85 2.79 7.18
CA GLU A 158 4.29 2.74 7.45
C GLU A 158 4.78 1.31 7.49
N GLY A 159 4.10 0.43 8.24
CA GLY A 159 4.50 -0.96 8.38
C GLY A 159 4.35 -1.80 7.10
N ILE A 160 3.57 -1.35 6.12
CA ILE A 160 3.53 -1.93 4.76
C ILE A 160 4.37 -1.16 3.73
N GLY A 161 5.08 -0.10 4.16
CA GLY A 161 6.05 0.60 3.33
C GLY A 161 5.44 1.57 2.31
N VAL A 162 4.28 2.16 2.55
CA VAL A 162 3.66 3.16 1.65
C VAL A 162 4.10 4.59 1.97
N LEU A 163 4.44 4.83 3.23
CA LEU A 163 4.87 6.13 3.76
C LEU A 163 5.85 5.90 4.91
N THR A 164 6.62 6.93 5.29
CA THR A 164 7.40 6.90 6.54
C THR A 164 7.07 8.11 7.40
N TYR A 165 7.68 8.19 8.56
CA TYR A 165 7.44 9.22 9.56
C TYR A 165 8.74 9.84 10.05
N ILE A 166 8.88 11.15 9.87
CA ILE A 166 10.08 11.91 10.26
C ILE A 166 9.75 12.87 11.42
N ASP A 167 10.71 13.00 12.34
CA ASP A 167 10.74 14.00 13.42
C ASP A 167 9.47 14.07 14.28
N SER A 168 8.78 12.95 14.40
CA SER A 168 7.57 12.80 15.22
C SER A 168 6.40 13.71 14.83
N ARG A 169 6.38 14.32 13.64
CA ARG A 169 5.29 15.23 13.22
C ARG A 169 4.86 15.12 11.76
N GLU A 170 5.80 14.79 10.87
CA GLU A 170 5.55 14.82 9.43
C GLU A 170 5.51 13.41 8.84
N LEU A 171 4.43 13.15 8.11
CA LEU A 171 4.29 11.99 7.26
C LEU A 171 5.03 12.26 5.97
N VAL A 172 5.86 11.31 5.54
CA VAL A 172 6.49 11.31 4.23
C VAL A 172 5.66 10.44 3.31
N LEU A 173 5.12 11.03 2.25
CA LEU A 173 4.23 10.36 1.29
C LEU A 173 5.03 9.69 0.17
N SER A 174 5.95 8.79 0.52
CA SER A 174 6.85 8.11 -0.41
C SER A 174 6.83 6.61 -0.10
N PRO A 175 6.57 5.73 -1.09
CA PRO A 175 6.62 4.29 -0.88
C PRO A 175 8.06 3.79 -0.80
N ALA A 176 8.23 2.64 -0.15
CA ALA A 176 9.46 1.89 -0.14
C ALA A 176 9.83 1.45 -1.57
N ARG A 177 11.14 1.45 -1.86
CA ARG A 177 11.66 1.03 -3.17
C ARG A 177 11.25 -0.40 -3.54
N ALA A 178 11.29 -1.32 -2.57
CA ALA A 178 10.89 -2.70 -2.82
C ALA A 178 9.41 -2.81 -3.19
N LEU A 179 8.54 -2.04 -2.54
CA LEU A 179 7.11 -2.04 -2.85
C LEU A 179 6.84 -1.51 -4.25
N LEU A 180 7.39 -0.35 -4.63
CA LEU A 180 7.20 0.20 -5.97
C LEU A 180 7.74 -0.74 -7.06
N TYR A 181 8.92 -1.33 -6.84
CA TYR A 181 9.49 -2.30 -7.76
C TYR A 181 8.60 -3.54 -7.92
N GLU A 182 8.15 -4.14 -6.81
CA GLU A 182 7.30 -5.32 -6.81
C GLU A 182 5.98 -5.09 -7.58
N LEU A 183 5.39 -3.89 -7.43
CA LEU A 183 4.17 -3.53 -8.16
C LEU A 183 4.42 -3.38 -9.67
N LEU A 184 5.54 -2.76 -10.07
CA LEU A 184 5.93 -2.66 -11.48
C LEU A 184 6.24 -4.04 -12.08
N GLU A 185 6.96 -4.90 -11.35
CA GLU A 185 7.28 -6.27 -11.77
C GLU A 185 6.01 -7.12 -11.92
N THR A 186 5.06 -6.94 -11.00
CA THR A 186 3.79 -7.64 -11.04
C THR A 186 2.94 -7.19 -12.22
N PHE A 187 2.89 -5.89 -12.52
CA PHE A 187 2.25 -5.36 -13.72
C PHE A 187 2.89 -5.95 -14.99
N GLU A 188 4.22 -5.84 -15.14
CA GLU A 188 4.95 -6.32 -16.32
C GLU A 188 4.65 -7.79 -16.61
N ARG A 189 4.62 -8.61 -15.56
CA ARG A 189 4.33 -10.05 -15.69
C ARG A 189 2.85 -10.37 -15.93
N THR A 190 1.93 -9.61 -15.34
CA THR A 190 0.49 -9.91 -15.40
C THR A 190 -0.14 -9.39 -16.68
N GLU A 191 0.24 -8.18 -17.09
CA GLU A 191 -0.30 -7.49 -18.26
C GLU A 191 0.58 -7.68 -19.52
N ASP A 192 1.77 -8.29 -19.39
CA ASP A 192 2.75 -8.49 -20.48
C ASP A 192 3.07 -7.15 -21.20
N SER A 193 3.18 -6.08 -20.41
CA SER A 193 3.35 -4.70 -20.89
C SER A 193 4.42 -3.98 -20.08
N ASN A 194 5.20 -3.15 -20.76
CA ASN A 194 6.17 -2.24 -20.14
C ASN A 194 5.77 -0.76 -20.29
N ASP A 195 4.51 -0.52 -20.66
CA ASP A 195 3.92 0.82 -20.75
C ASP A 195 3.79 1.42 -19.35
N PHE A 196 4.52 2.50 -19.10
CA PHE A 196 4.58 3.11 -17.78
C PHE A 196 3.27 3.81 -17.41
N GLY A 197 2.53 4.34 -18.38
CA GLY A 197 1.21 4.95 -18.14
C GLY A 197 0.18 3.93 -17.72
N GLU A 198 0.16 2.78 -18.38
CA GLU A 198 -0.70 1.65 -18.00
C GLU A 198 -0.30 1.10 -16.63
N ALA A 199 0.99 0.96 -16.35
CA ALA A 199 1.48 0.49 -15.05
C ALA A 199 1.04 1.40 -13.90
N VAL A 200 1.20 2.71 -14.06
CA VAL A 200 0.81 3.69 -13.04
C VAL A 200 -0.70 3.71 -12.84
N ALA A 201 -1.49 3.62 -13.92
CA ALA A 201 -2.94 3.53 -13.83
C ALA A 201 -3.38 2.24 -13.10
N TRP A 202 -2.76 1.10 -13.41
CA TRP A 202 -3.03 -0.19 -12.78
C TRP A 202 -2.67 -0.17 -11.28
N ILE A 203 -1.53 0.44 -10.91
CA ILE A 203 -1.15 0.62 -9.50
C ILE A 203 -2.16 1.50 -8.77
N GLU A 204 -2.60 2.60 -9.38
CA GLU A 204 -3.57 3.52 -8.78
C GLU A 204 -4.95 2.88 -8.62
N GLU A 205 -5.36 2.06 -9.59
CA GLU A 205 -6.64 1.35 -9.55
C GLU A 205 -6.62 0.28 -8.45
N TYR A 206 -5.59 -0.57 -8.42
CA TYR A 206 -5.64 -1.79 -7.63
C TYR A 206 -4.93 -1.72 -6.28
N PHE A 207 -4.01 -0.78 -6.03
CA PHE A 207 -3.14 -0.83 -4.84
C PHE A 207 -3.11 0.46 -4.03
N MET A 208 -2.63 1.55 -4.62
CA MET A 208 -2.34 2.76 -3.87
C MET A 208 -2.28 4.00 -4.76
N SER A 209 -2.59 5.17 -4.21
CA SER A 209 -2.47 6.45 -4.92
C SER A 209 -1.02 6.67 -5.33
N VAL A 210 -0.80 7.04 -6.60
CA VAL A 210 0.55 7.32 -7.15
C VAL A 210 0.61 8.59 -7.98
N LEU A 211 -0.53 9.13 -8.40
CA LEU A 211 -0.64 10.38 -9.14
C LEU A 211 -0.99 11.57 -8.22
N ALA A 212 -0.50 12.76 -8.57
CA ALA A 212 -0.86 14.02 -7.92
C ALA A 212 -1.93 14.81 -8.68
N ASP A 213 -1.96 14.71 -10.01
CA ASP A 213 -2.94 15.41 -10.85
C ASP A 213 -3.47 14.52 -11.98
N ARG A 214 -4.74 14.73 -12.34
CA ARG A 214 -5.52 13.88 -13.27
C ARG A 214 -6.00 14.55 -14.56
N PRO A 215 -6.19 15.88 -14.68
CA PRO A 215 -6.51 16.53 -15.94
C PRO A 215 -5.29 16.56 -16.88
N GLY A 216 -5.47 16.10 -18.11
CA GLY A 216 -4.42 16.13 -19.14
C GLY A 216 -3.47 14.94 -19.02
N THR A 217 -2.18 15.16 -19.22
CA THR A 217 -1.14 14.13 -19.01
C THR A 217 -1.00 13.85 -17.52
N PRO A 218 -1.22 12.60 -17.05
CA PRO A 218 -1.07 12.25 -15.65
C PRO A 218 0.30 12.65 -15.09
N GLN A 219 0.33 13.19 -13.88
CA GLN A 219 1.57 13.55 -13.19
C GLN A 219 1.77 12.66 -11.97
N LEU A 220 2.94 12.03 -11.87
CA LEU A 220 3.33 11.21 -10.74
C LEU A 220 3.47 12.07 -9.48
N HIS A 221 3.02 11.56 -8.35
CA HIS A 221 3.19 12.21 -7.06
C HIS A 221 4.68 12.33 -6.71
N GLN A 222 5.10 13.46 -6.14
CA GLN A 222 6.52 13.75 -5.92
C GLN A 222 7.22 12.73 -5.03
N GLY A 223 6.56 12.20 -4.00
CA GLY A 223 7.15 11.16 -3.15
C GLY A 223 7.34 9.81 -3.88
N VAL A 224 6.47 9.49 -4.84
CA VAL A 224 6.60 8.30 -5.70
C VAL A 224 7.67 8.52 -6.77
N ALA A 225 7.73 9.72 -7.35
CA ALA A 225 8.77 10.12 -8.30
C ALA A 225 10.16 10.09 -7.67
N ASP A 226 10.29 10.51 -6.40
CA ASP A 226 11.53 10.39 -5.65
C ASP A 226 11.94 8.92 -5.50
N THR A 227 11.01 8.02 -5.15
CA THR A 227 11.29 6.57 -5.05
C THR A 227 11.73 6.00 -6.39
N LEU A 228 11.03 6.36 -7.48
CA LEU A 228 11.39 5.94 -8.83
C LEU A 228 12.80 6.43 -9.21
N GLN A 229 13.11 7.71 -8.97
CA GLN A 229 14.44 8.25 -9.28
C GLN A 229 15.55 7.48 -8.59
N ASN A 230 15.34 7.05 -7.35
CA ASN A 230 16.33 6.23 -6.65
C ASN A 230 16.50 4.84 -7.26
N LEU A 231 15.42 4.22 -7.75
CA LEU A 231 15.52 2.97 -8.49
C LEU A 231 16.29 3.15 -9.81
N LEU A 232 16.13 4.31 -10.48
CA LEU A 232 16.94 4.69 -11.65
C LEU A 232 18.42 4.86 -11.29
N ASP A 233 18.69 5.61 -10.21
CA ASP A 233 20.06 5.90 -9.75
C ASP A 233 20.80 4.63 -9.32
N ASP A 234 20.07 3.66 -8.76
CA ASP A 234 20.60 2.34 -8.40
C ASP A 234 20.72 1.39 -9.60
N GLY A 235 20.28 1.78 -10.80
CA GLY A 235 20.29 0.97 -12.02
C GLY A 235 19.36 -0.25 -11.97
N VAL A 236 18.32 -0.18 -11.13
CA VAL A 236 17.33 -1.25 -10.91
C VAL A 236 16.14 -1.09 -11.85
N VAL A 237 15.86 0.15 -12.25
CA VAL A 237 14.84 0.49 -13.24
C VAL A 237 15.49 1.39 -14.27
N ASP A 238 15.15 1.20 -15.53
CA ASP A 238 15.42 2.16 -16.60
C ASP A 238 14.09 2.69 -17.12
N VAL A 239 14.04 3.96 -17.50
CA VAL A 239 12.85 4.59 -18.10
C VAL A 239 13.20 5.28 -19.41
N ARG A 240 12.25 5.30 -20.34
CA ARG A 240 12.40 5.95 -21.64
C ARG A 240 11.21 6.86 -21.91
N GLY A 241 11.50 8.07 -22.37
CA GLY A 241 10.54 8.94 -23.03
C GLY A 241 10.55 8.71 -24.54
N MET A 242 9.41 8.91 -25.18
CA MET A 242 9.29 8.90 -26.64
C MET A 242 8.58 10.18 -27.06
N ALA A 243 9.04 10.83 -28.14
CA ALA A 243 8.32 11.96 -28.69
C ALA A 243 7.00 11.48 -29.32
N ASP A 244 5.90 12.17 -29.02
CA ASP A 244 4.55 11.95 -29.57
C ASP A 244 3.87 10.63 -29.14
N ALA A 245 4.20 10.09 -27.97
CA ALA A 245 3.56 8.87 -27.48
C ALA A 245 2.23 9.15 -26.76
N GLN A 246 1.27 8.23 -26.88
CA GLN A 246 0.07 8.24 -26.03
C GLN A 246 0.39 7.58 -24.68
N ASN A 247 -0.43 7.81 -23.63
CA ASN A 247 -0.25 7.26 -22.27
C ASN A 247 1.08 7.64 -21.60
N GLU A 248 1.47 8.88 -21.79
CA GLU A 248 2.63 9.49 -21.17
C GLU A 248 2.37 9.84 -19.69
N VAL A 249 3.38 9.70 -18.82
CA VAL A 249 3.33 10.16 -17.43
C VAL A 249 4.43 11.17 -17.18
N LYS A 250 4.06 12.32 -16.62
CA LYS A 250 5.00 13.37 -16.23
C LYS A 250 5.63 13.07 -14.87
N LEU A 251 6.94 13.24 -14.77
CA LEU A 251 7.58 13.41 -13.48
C LEU A 251 7.48 14.87 -13.03
N PRO A 252 7.23 15.13 -11.75
CA PRO A 252 7.24 16.48 -11.23
C PRO A 252 8.65 17.07 -11.28
N SER A 253 8.70 18.40 -11.43
CA SER A 253 9.96 19.14 -11.42
C SER A 253 10.62 19.08 -10.03
N THR A 254 11.95 19.04 -10.00
CA THR A 254 12.74 19.08 -8.76
C THR A 254 13.71 20.25 -8.79
N HIS A 255 14.28 20.62 -7.64
CA HIS A 255 15.35 21.64 -7.60
C HIS A 255 16.55 21.29 -8.51
N SER A 256 16.81 19.99 -8.69
CA SER A 256 17.84 19.46 -9.59
C SER A 256 17.37 19.25 -11.04
N ARG A 257 16.06 19.38 -11.32
CA ARG A 257 15.42 19.07 -12.61
C ARG A 257 14.31 20.08 -12.89
N THR A 258 14.64 21.14 -13.62
CA THR A 258 13.67 22.20 -13.97
C THR A 258 12.68 21.76 -15.06
N GLU A 259 12.95 20.68 -15.78
CA GLU A 259 12.05 20.11 -16.77
C GLU A 259 11.23 18.97 -16.14
N GLU A 260 9.98 18.82 -16.57
CA GLU A 260 9.09 17.71 -16.21
C GLU A 260 9.21 16.63 -17.29
N PRO A 261 10.15 15.67 -17.17
CA PRO A 261 10.34 14.67 -18.19
C PRO A 261 9.10 13.78 -18.27
N VAL A 262 8.85 13.31 -19.47
CA VAL A 262 7.74 12.42 -19.77
C VAL A 262 8.26 11.01 -19.96
N ILE A 263 7.69 10.07 -19.22
CA ILE A 263 8.02 8.65 -19.29
C ILE A 263 6.94 7.92 -20.07
N LYS A 264 7.39 7.01 -20.93
CA LYS A 264 6.53 6.13 -21.73
C LYS A 264 6.75 4.65 -21.40
N GLU A 265 7.99 4.22 -21.30
CA GLU A 265 8.35 2.82 -21.06
C GLU A 265 9.24 2.70 -19.83
N PHE A 266 9.16 1.55 -19.16
CA PHE A 266 10.11 1.16 -18.12
C PHE A 266 10.74 -0.21 -18.44
N HIS A 267 11.88 -0.49 -17.83
CA HIS A 267 12.53 -1.80 -17.86
C HIS A 267 13.08 -2.12 -16.48
N LEU A 268 12.92 -3.36 -16.04
CA LEU A 268 13.37 -3.81 -14.73
C LEU A 268 14.68 -4.60 -14.83
N HIS A 269 15.62 -4.24 -13.96
CA HIS A 269 16.89 -4.93 -13.78
C HIS A 269 16.89 -5.44 -12.33
N GLY A 270 16.68 -6.75 -12.16
CA GLY A 270 16.46 -7.45 -10.88
C GLY A 270 16.98 -6.75 -9.62
N LEU A 271 16.15 -6.66 -8.59
CA LEU A 271 16.53 -6.02 -7.32
C LEU A 271 17.89 -6.53 -6.81
N PRO A 272 18.79 -5.64 -6.32
CA PRO A 272 20.04 -6.06 -5.71
C PRO A 272 19.75 -7.06 -4.59
N ALA A 273 20.56 -8.10 -4.48
CA ALA A 273 20.36 -9.19 -3.52
C ALA A 273 19.84 -8.67 -2.15
N SER A 274 18.76 -9.30 -1.68
CA SER A 274 17.76 -8.91 -0.67
C SER A 274 18.23 -8.43 0.73
N ASN A 275 19.50 -8.06 0.88
CA ASN A 275 20.15 -7.67 2.13
C ASN A 275 20.46 -6.17 2.25
N LYS A 276 19.94 -5.29 1.38
CA LYS A 276 20.01 -3.83 1.61
C LYS A 276 18.79 -3.37 2.41
N PRO A 277 18.93 -3.04 3.72
CA PRO A 277 17.80 -2.59 4.54
C PRO A 277 17.13 -1.33 3.97
N SER A 278 17.89 -0.53 3.23
CA SER A 278 17.44 0.70 2.59
C SER A 278 16.33 0.51 1.55
N TYR A 279 16.12 -0.71 1.04
CA TYR A 279 15.03 -1.01 0.11
C TYR A 279 13.73 -1.43 0.83
N ARG A 280 13.83 -1.82 2.11
CA ARG A 280 12.70 -2.31 2.91
C ARG A 280 11.92 -1.21 3.60
N TYR A 281 12.55 -0.05 3.81
CA TYR A 281 11.95 1.09 4.47
C TYR A 281 11.80 2.25 3.49
N PRO A 282 10.71 3.03 3.58
CA PRO A 282 10.61 4.29 2.87
C PRO A 282 11.63 5.31 3.40
N TYR A 283 11.85 6.40 2.68
CA TYR A 283 13.00 7.28 2.91
C TYR A 283 12.92 8.10 4.20
N ASP A 284 13.81 7.81 5.16
CA ASP A 284 13.96 8.61 6.39
C ASP A 284 14.76 9.92 6.21
N ARG A 285 15.37 10.14 5.04
CA ARG A 285 16.28 11.27 4.81
C ARG A 285 15.92 12.06 3.56
N PHE A 286 14.96 12.95 3.70
CA PHE A 286 14.93 14.16 2.88
C PHE A 286 15.88 15.16 3.52
N THR A 287 17.19 14.98 3.33
CA THR A 287 18.07 16.14 3.47
C THR A 287 17.73 17.06 2.32
N GLU A 288 16.88 18.06 2.57
CA GLU A 288 16.91 19.29 1.79
C GLU A 288 18.37 19.74 1.76
N VAL A 289 18.98 19.68 0.57
CA VAL A 289 20.21 20.42 0.36
C VAL A 289 19.77 21.86 0.26
N ASN A 290 19.74 22.54 1.42
CA ASN A 290 19.63 23.99 1.47
C ASN A 290 20.82 24.57 0.69
N VAL A 291 20.56 25.15 -0.47
CA VAL A 291 21.47 26.07 -1.15
C VAL A 291 20.75 27.39 -1.36
#